data_AF-W1V6A2-F1
#
_entry.id   AF-W1V6A2-F1
#
_cell.length_a   1.000
_cell.length_b   1.000
_cell.length_c   1.000
_cell.angle_alpha   90.00
_cell.angle_beta   90.00
_cell.angle_gamma   90.00
#
_symmetry.space_group_name_H-M   'P 1'
#
loop_
_entity.id
_entity.type
_entity.pdbx_description
1 polymer ?
#
loop_
_entity_poly.entity_id
_entity_poly.type
_entity_poly.pdbx_seq_one_letter_code
_entity_poly.pdbx_strand_id
1 'polypeptide(L)' 'MGAKPKIRALNDSDFRMLILEKLIIFYTVVEETRTIYLISILDQRQDYVNILNGL' A
#
# COMPACT_ATOMS: atom_id res chain seq x y z
N MET A 1 -4.35 8.16 -9.50
CA MET A 1 -3.32 7.33 -10.16
C MET A 1 -2.42 6.78 -9.07
N GLY A 2 -2.40 5.45 -8.87
CA GLY A 2 -1.62 4.79 -7.81
C GLY A 2 -0.18 4.53 -8.24
N ALA A 3 0.78 4.78 -7.35
CA ALA A 3 2.20 4.57 -7.61
C ALA A 3 2.61 3.16 -7.16
N LYS A 4 3.37 2.43 -7.99
CA LYS A 4 3.99 1.18 -7.56
C LYS A 4 5.13 1.49 -6.58
N PRO A 5 5.07 1.03 -5.31
CA PRO A 5 6.14 1.28 -4.35
C PRO A 5 7.42 0.55 -4.78
N LYS A 6 8.57 1.22 -4.70
CA LYS A 6 9.88 0.57 -4.82
C LYS A 6 10.29 -0.07 -3.48
N ILE A 7 9.48 -0.99 -2.96
CA ILE A 7 9.87 -1.84 -1.83
C ILE A 7 10.25 -3.19 -2.42
N ARG A 8 11.52 -3.59 -2.25
CA ARG A 8 12.11 -4.79 -2.85
C ARG A 8 11.35 -6.09 -2.54
N ALA A 9 10.56 -6.12 -1.46
CA ALA A 9 9.72 -7.23 -1.03
C ALA A 9 8.37 -7.34 -1.77
N LEU A 10 7.94 -6.32 -2.52
CA LEU A 10 6.64 -6.28 -3.21
C LEU A 10 6.72 -6.73 -4.68
N ASN A 11 7.87 -7.23 -5.13
CA ASN A 11 8.12 -7.47 -6.56
C ASN A 11 7.38 -8.68 -7.16
N ASP A 12 6.79 -9.56 -6.34
CA ASP A 12 6.19 -10.82 -6.80
C ASP A 12 4.66 -10.93 -6.60
N SER A 13 3.98 -9.90 -6.09
CA SER A 13 2.52 -9.94 -5.93
C SER A 13 1.87 -8.68 -6.50
N ASP A 14 0.62 -8.78 -6.96
CA ASP A 14 -0.23 -7.67 -7.45
C ASP A 14 -0.54 -6.59 -6.39
N PHE A 15 0.30 -6.48 -5.39
CA PHE A 15 0.31 -5.43 -4.38
C PHE A 15 0.55 -4.06 -5.02
N ARG A 16 -0.39 -3.17 -4.73
CA ARG A 16 -0.37 -1.77 -5.14
C ARG A 16 -0.54 -0.90 -3.90
N MET A 17 -0.06 0.33 -4.02
CA MET A 17 -0.19 1.35 -2.97
C MET A 17 -0.87 2.58 -3.55
N LEU A 18 -1.75 3.17 -2.76
CA LEU A 18 -2.33 4.48 -3.02
C LEU A 18 -1.97 5.41 -1.88
N ILE A 19 -1.38 6.56 -2.22
CA ILE A 19 -1.10 7.63 -1.27
C ILE A 19 -2.15 8.72 -1.49
N LEU A 20 -2.92 9.02 -0.45
CA LEU A 20 -4.00 10.00 -0.46
C LEU A 20 -3.81 10.99 0.69
N GLU A 21 -3.26 12.16 0.39
CA GLU A 21 -2.86 13.18 1.37
C GLU A 21 -1.98 12.63 2.51
N LYS A 22 -2.62 12.13 3.57
CA LYS A 22 -2.01 11.57 4.78
C LYS A 22 -2.35 10.10 4.98
N LEU A 23 -3.00 9.43 4.03
CA LEU A 23 -3.34 8.02 4.12
C LEU A 23 -2.51 7.22 3.11
N ILE A 24 -1.96 6.11 3.57
CA ILE A 24 -1.32 5.10 2.72
C ILE A 24 -2.21 3.87 2.73
N ILE A 25 -2.69 3.47 1.56
CA ILE A 25 -3.56 2.33 1.38
C ILE A 25 -2.80 1.26 0.62
N PHE A 26 -2.73 0.06 1.18
CA PHE A 26 -2.23 -1.13 0.49
C PHE A 26 -3.40 -1.95 0.00
N TYR A 27 -3.34 -2.35 -1.27
CA TYR A 27 -4.40 -3.10 -1.91
C TYR A 27 -3.84 -4.05 -2.96
N THR A 28 -4.63 -5.05 -3.33
CA THR A 28 -4.38 -5.88 -4.51
C THR A 28 -5.56 -5.80 -5.47
N VAL A 29 -5.30 -5.98 -6.75
CA VAL A 29 -6.31 -6.01 -7.80
C VAL A 29 -6.33 -7.42 -8.39
N VAL A 30 -7.45 -8.11 -8.26
CA VAL A 30 -7.67 -9.40 -8.91
C VAL A 30 -8.42 -9.15 -10.20
N GLU A 31 -7.70 -9.15 -11.32
CA GLU A 31 -8.25 -8.80 -12.65
C GLU A 31 -9.33 -9.80 -13.10
N GLU A 32 -9.20 -11.08 -12.75
CA GLU A 32 -10.15 -12.15 -13.08
C GLU A 32 -11.55 -11.87 -12.52
N THR A 33 -11.62 -11.38 -11.28
CA THR A 33 -12.87 -11.06 -10.59
C THR A 33 -13.19 -9.57 -10.61
N ARG A 34 -12.33 -8.74 -11.22
CA ARG A 34 -12.38 -7.26 -11.21
C ARG A 34 -12.60 -6.69 -9.80
N THR A 35 -12.00 -7.34 -8.80
CA THR A 35 -12.19 -6.99 -7.38
C THR A 35 -10.92 -6.37 -6.82
N ILE A 36 -11.10 -5.33 -6.00
CA ILE A 36 -10.03 -4.70 -5.25
C ILE A 36 -10.14 -5.16 -3.79
N TYR A 37 -9.09 -5.79 -3.29
CA TYR A 37 -8.99 -6.14 -1.87
C TYR A 37 -8.13 -5.09 -1.16
N LEU A 38 -8.74 -4.38 -0.21
CA LEU A 38 -8.04 -3.46 0.69
C LEU A 38 -7.39 -4.28 1.81
N ILE A 39 -6.08 -4.14 1.95
CA ILE A 39 -5.29 -4.96 2.88
C ILE A 39 -5.02 -4.17 4.15
N SER A 40 -4.62 -2.91 4.01
CA SER A 40 -4.45 -2.01 5.15
C SER A 40 -4.60 -0.54 4.74
N ILE A 41 -4.99 0.28 5.72
CA ILE A 41 -5.10 1.73 5.62
C ILE A 41 -4.31 2.30 6.79
N LEU A 42 -3.29 3.11 6.49
CA LEU A 42 -2.37 3.69 7.47
C LEU A 42 -2.45 5.22 7.44
N ASP A 43 -2.33 5.88 8.59
CA ASP A 43 -2.14 7.35 8.65
C ASP A 43 -0.64 7.67 8.60
N GLN A 44 -0.22 8.29 7.51
CA GLN A 44 1.14 8.69 7.17
C GLN A 44 1.81 9.57 8.23
N ARG A 45 1.09 10.17 9.19
CA ARG A 45 1.74 10.94 10.28
C ARG A 45 2.26 10.04 11.39
N GLN A 46 1.47 9.07 11.81
CA GLN A 46 1.84 8.20 12.93
C GLN A 46 2.56 6.95 12.43
N ASP A 47 2.04 6.33 11.38
CA ASP A 47 2.51 5.04 10.90
C ASP A 47 3.79 5.16 10.06
N TYR A 48 3.99 6.28 9.35
CA TYR A 48 5.25 6.50 8.62
C TYR A 48 6.44 6.65 9.57
N VAL A 49 6.25 7.32 10.71
CA VAL A 49 7.27 7.42 11.77
C VAL A 49 7.55 6.04 12.36
N ASN A 50 6.52 5.23 12.60
CA ASN A 50 6.68 3.86 13.09
C ASN A 50 7.42 2.96 12.09
N ILE A 51 7.07 3.02 10.79
CA ILE A 51 7.74 2.29 9.71
C ILE A 51 9.22 2.70 9.58
N LEU A 52 9.55 4.00 9.66
CA LEU A 52 10.94 4.48 9.66
C LEU A 52 11.71 4.02 10.90
N ASN A 53 11.02 3.88 12.03
CA ASN A 53 11.61 3.42 13.29
C ASN A 53 11.61 1.89 13.44
N GLY A 54 11.07 1.14 12.48
CA GLY A 54 10.99 -0.32 12.53
C GLY A 54 10.08 -0.86 13.64
N LEU A 55 9.10 -0.06 14.09
CA LEU A 55 8.12 -0.39 15.12
C LEU A 55 6.77 -0.78 14.51
#